data_AF-A0A7S2H7H9-F1
#
_entry.id   AF-A0A7S2H7H9-F1
#
_cell.length_a   1.000
_cell.length_b   1.000
_cell.length_c   1.000
_cell.angle_alpha   90.00
_cell.angle_beta   90.00
_cell.angle_gamma   90.00
#
_symmetry.space_group_name_H-M   'P 1'
#
loop_
_entity.id
_entity.type
_entity.pdbx_description
1 polymer ?
#
loop_
_entity_poly.entity_id
_entity_poly.type
_entity_poly.pdbx_seq_one_letter_code
_entity_poly.pdbx_strand_id
1 'polypeptide(L)'
;CTGKVVTELVDATAEDGKGALPDRFMVAMRAIRGEYSTLPAEADTEYAEDSLLSAFVTFPTAVRLRIVSTPLSDDDAAALVRDIEALAQCSEASGEAKVQVTARGKRRSIDFSLSSVPDARALSALRDALKADERVQMVF
;
A
#
# COMPACT_ATOMS: atom_id res chain seq x y z
N CYS A 1 28.67 34.83 32.69
CA CYS A 1 28.13 35.88 31.80
C CYS A 1 29.17 36.99 31.78
N THR A 2 29.76 37.43 30.67
CA THR A 2 29.16 37.86 29.40
C THR A 2 30.26 37.98 28.33
N GLY A 3 30.10 37.31 27.19
CA GLY A 3 30.89 37.61 25.98
C GLY A 3 30.15 38.70 25.20
N LYS A 4 30.77 39.86 25.01
CA LYS A 4 30.23 40.95 24.18
C LYS A 4 30.25 40.52 22.71
N VAL A 5 29.08 40.44 22.09
CA VAL A 5 28.95 40.41 20.63
C VAL A 5 28.82 41.86 20.18
N VAL A 6 29.78 42.31 19.37
CA VAL A 6 29.72 43.59 18.67
C VAL A 6 28.77 43.41 17.49
N THR A 7 27.60 44.03 17.57
CA THR A 7 26.67 44.16 16.44
C THR A 7 27.00 45.46 15.71
N GLU A 8 27.79 45.38 14.65
CA GLU A 8 27.71 46.41 13.61
C GLU A 8 26.36 46.21 12.91
N LEU A 9 25.36 47.03 13.28
CA LEU A 9 24.16 47.19 12.48
C LEU A 9 24.58 47.89 11.18
N VAL A 10 24.65 47.13 10.10
CA VAL A 10 24.64 47.71 8.75
C VAL A 10 23.23 48.23 8.52
N ASP A 11 23.09 49.55 8.50
CA ASP A 11 21.86 50.26 8.24
C ASP A 11 21.42 50.04 6.78
N ALA A 12 20.31 49.33 6.59
CA ALA A 12 19.78 48.95 5.28
C ALA A 12 18.71 49.94 4.77
N THR A 13 18.79 51.21 5.16
CA THR A 13 17.79 52.24 4.81
C THR A 13 18.26 53.25 3.75
N ALA A 14 19.20 52.88 2.88
CA ALA A 14 19.58 53.70 1.73
C ALA A 14 18.58 53.55 0.55
N GLU A 15 18.21 54.68 -0.06
CA GLU A 15 17.14 54.85 -1.07
C GLU A 15 17.31 54.13 -2.42
N ASP A 16 18.35 53.30 -2.62
CA ASP A 16 18.57 52.56 -3.87
C ASP A 16 18.24 51.05 -3.78
N GLY A 17 17.37 50.66 -2.85
CA GLY A 17 16.32 49.64 -3.05
C GLY A 17 16.68 48.28 -3.68
N LYS A 18 17.93 47.81 -3.62
CA LYS A 18 18.37 46.51 -4.16
C LYS A 18 19.09 45.63 -3.15
N GLY A 19 18.71 45.71 -1.88
CA GLY A 19 19.07 44.73 -0.87
C GLY A 19 18.00 43.64 -0.79
N ALA A 20 18.01 42.66 -1.70
CA ALA A 20 17.26 41.44 -1.44
C ALA A 20 17.86 40.80 -0.18
N LEU A 21 17.07 40.72 0.90
CA LEU A 21 17.46 39.95 2.08
C LEU A 21 17.89 38.56 1.60
N PRO A 22 19.04 38.03 2.04
CA PRO A 22 19.46 36.68 1.66
C PRO A 22 18.33 35.69 1.99
N ASP A 23 18.00 34.75 1.11
CA ASP A 23 16.87 33.82 1.27
C ASP A 23 16.86 33.11 2.64
N ARG A 24 18.05 32.90 3.21
CA ARG A 24 18.26 32.32 4.55
C ARG A 24 17.62 33.14 5.67
N PHE A 25 17.61 34.47 5.54
CA PHE A 25 16.99 35.38 6.49
C PHE A 25 15.46 35.36 6.39
N MET A 26 14.90 35.22 5.19
CA MET A 26 13.46 35.06 4.96
C MET A 26 12.93 33.73 5.52
N VAL A 27 13.70 32.64 5.38
CA VAL A 27 13.38 31.33 5.97
C VAL A 27 13.41 31.39 7.50
N ALA A 28 14.42 32.02 8.09
CA ALA A 28 14.52 32.19 9.54
C ALA A 28 13.37 33.06 10.10
N MET A 29 12.99 34.12 9.40
CA MET A 29 11.85 34.97 9.80
C MET A 29 10.50 34.26 9.66
N ARG A 30 10.32 33.37 8.66
CA ARG A 30 9.13 32.50 8.57
C ARG A 30 9.07 31.49 9.71
N ALA A 31 10.21 30.94 10.11
CA ALA A 31 10.29 30.01 11.23
C ALA A 31 9.89 30.67 12.55
N ILE A 32 10.33 31.91 12.78
CA ILE A 32 9.97 32.70 13.97
C ILE A 32 8.47 33.07 13.98
N ARG A 33 7.87 33.28 12.79
CA ARG A 33 6.44 33.63 12.64
C ARG A 33 5.48 32.43 12.71
N GLY A 34 5.99 31.20 12.80
CA GLY A 34 5.14 30.00 12.87
C GLY A 34 4.42 29.66 11.56
N GLU A 35 4.85 30.22 10.43
CA GLU A 35 4.28 29.97 9.09
C GLU A 35 4.84 28.68 8.45
N TYR A 36 5.07 27.63 9.24
CA TYR A 36 5.26 26.31 8.65
C TYR A 36 3.89 25.77 8.29
N SER A 37 3.59 25.74 7.00
CA SER A 37 2.58 24.83 6.46
C SER A 37 2.94 23.44 7.00
N THR A 38 2.14 22.93 7.93
CA THR A 38 2.20 21.53 8.31
C THR A 38 1.81 20.76 7.07
N LEU A 39 2.81 20.39 6.26
CA LEU A 39 2.61 19.30 5.30
C LEU A 39 2.04 18.15 6.12
N PRO A 40 0.88 17.58 5.71
CA PRO A 40 0.31 16.45 6.43
C PRO A 40 1.40 15.41 6.56
N ALA A 41 1.59 14.90 7.78
CA ALA A 41 2.61 13.91 8.07
C ALA A 41 2.55 12.82 6.99
N GLU A 42 3.62 12.71 6.20
CA GLU A 42 3.75 11.59 5.28
C GLU A 42 3.62 10.32 6.12
N ALA A 43 2.67 9.47 5.75
CA ALA A 43 2.39 8.26 6.50
C ALA A 43 3.68 7.44 6.56
N ASP A 44 4.10 7.11 7.79
CA ASP A 44 5.28 6.31 8.08
C ASP A 44 5.18 4.96 7.34
N THR A 45 5.90 4.84 6.23
CA THR A 45 5.78 3.70 5.29
C THR A 45 6.55 2.47 5.76
N GLU A 46 7.32 2.57 6.85
CA GLU A 46 8.17 1.48 7.35
C GLU A 46 7.35 0.37 8.06
N TYR A 47 6.13 0.67 8.53
CA TYR A 47 5.33 -0.26 9.35
C TYR A 47 4.04 -0.76 8.71
N ALA A 48 3.72 -0.40 7.47
CA ALA A 48 2.53 -0.92 6.82
C ALA A 48 2.75 -2.40 6.42
N GLU A 49 1.84 -3.31 6.79
CA GLU A 49 1.93 -4.75 6.49
C GLU A 49 2.11 -5.05 4.98
N ASP A 50 1.61 -4.17 4.11
CA ASP A 50 1.73 -4.29 2.65
C ASP A 50 3.00 -3.63 2.07
N SER A 51 3.82 -2.95 2.90
CA SER A 51 5.00 -2.19 2.46
C SER A 51 6.05 -3.08 1.79
N LEU A 52 6.19 -4.32 2.26
CA LEU A 52 7.10 -5.29 1.65
C LEU A 52 6.58 -5.75 0.27
N LEU A 53 5.29 -6.05 0.15
CA LEU A 53 4.72 -6.50 -1.12
C LEU A 53 4.76 -5.40 -2.18
N SER A 54 4.45 -4.15 -1.81
CA SER A 54 4.53 -3.01 -2.72
C SER A 54 5.96 -2.65 -3.11
N ALA A 55 6.96 -2.92 -2.26
CA ALA A 55 8.37 -2.71 -2.56
C ALA A 55 8.95 -3.75 -3.54
N PHE A 56 8.49 -5.01 -3.48
CA PHE A 56 9.06 -6.11 -4.29
C PHE A 56 8.28 -6.44 -5.56
N VAL A 57 7.00 -6.04 -5.64
CA VAL A 57 6.13 -6.36 -6.77
C VAL A 57 5.72 -5.09 -7.49
N THR A 58 5.94 -5.04 -8.80
CA THR A 58 5.44 -3.95 -9.64
C THR A 58 3.98 -4.22 -9.98
N PHE A 59 3.08 -3.39 -9.44
CA PHE A 59 1.66 -3.42 -9.75
C PHE A 59 1.31 -2.45 -10.91
N PRO A 60 0.25 -2.71 -11.71
CA PRO A 60 -0.60 -3.90 -11.65
C PRO A 60 0.11 -5.16 -12.13
N THR A 61 -0.22 -6.31 -11.52
CA THR A 61 0.45 -7.59 -11.83
C THR A 61 -0.52 -8.75 -11.98
N ALA A 62 -0.14 -9.76 -12.77
CA ALA A 62 -0.85 -11.02 -12.86
C ALA A 62 -0.42 -11.94 -11.70
N VAL A 63 -1.39 -12.52 -11.00
CA VAL A 63 -1.12 -13.39 -9.85
C VAL A 63 -1.80 -14.74 -10.04
N ARG A 64 -1.10 -15.81 -9.67
CA ARG A 64 -1.67 -17.15 -9.56
C ARG A 64 -1.60 -17.60 -8.11
N LEU A 65 -2.75 -17.89 -7.53
CA LEU A 65 -2.91 -18.44 -6.21
C LEU A 65 -3.27 -19.92 -6.32
N ARG A 66 -2.75 -20.73 -5.40
CA ARG A 66 -3.16 -22.12 -5.23
C ARG A 66 -3.85 -22.28 -3.90
N ILE A 67 -5.12 -22.66 -3.96
CA ILE A 67 -5.98 -22.88 -2.79
C ILE A 67 -6.07 -24.39 -2.58
N VAL A 68 -5.79 -24.84 -1.35
CA VAL A 68 -5.95 -26.23 -0.95
C VAL A 68 -7.11 -26.31 0.02
N SER A 69 -8.13 -27.09 -0.33
CA SER A 69 -9.29 -27.29 0.53
C SER A 69 -9.03 -28.31 1.63
N THR A 70 -9.82 -28.22 2.70
CA THR A 70 -10.05 -29.34 3.61
C THR A 70 -10.75 -30.49 2.86
N PRO A 71 -10.90 -31.69 3.46
CA PRO A 71 -11.69 -32.76 2.84
C PRO A 71 -13.15 -32.32 2.66
N LEU A 72 -13.63 -32.27 1.42
CA LEU A 72 -14.97 -31.79 1.05
C LEU A 72 -15.77 -32.88 0.32
N SER A 73 -17.09 -32.76 0.39
CA SER A 73 -17.99 -33.45 -0.55
C SER A 73 -17.91 -32.80 -1.94
N ASP A 74 -18.46 -33.46 -2.96
CA ASP A 74 -18.46 -32.91 -4.31
C ASP A 74 -19.33 -31.65 -4.42
N ASP A 75 -20.45 -31.60 -3.69
CA ASP A 75 -21.35 -30.45 -3.66
C ASP A 75 -20.69 -29.24 -2.97
N ASP A 76 -20.01 -29.46 -1.84
CA ASP A 76 -19.28 -28.40 -1.13
C ASP A 76 -18.09 -27.87 -1.93
N ALA A 77 -17.41 -28.76 -2.67
CA ALA A 77 -16.34 -28.38 -3.58
C ALA A 77 -16.85 -27.49 -4.72
N ALA A 78 -18.00 -27.82 -5.30
CA ALA A 78 -18.63 -27.00 -6.35
C ALA A 78 -19.15 -25.66 -5.80
N ALA A 79 -19.62 -25.62 -4.55
CA ALA A 79 -19.97 -24.38 -3.87
C ALA A 79 -18.73 -23.49 -3.68
N LEU A 80 -17.64 -24.04 -3.13
CA LEU A 80 -16.39 -23.29 -2.90
C LEU A 80 -15.83 -22.68 -4.19
N VAL A 81 -15.87 -23.41 -5.30
CA VAL A 81 -15.41 -22.88 -6.61
C VAL A 81 -16.24 -21.68 -7.03
N ARG A 82 -17.57 -21.75 -6.91
CA ARG A 82 -18.47 -20.63 -7.23
C ARG A 82 -18.22 -19.43 -6.34
N ASP A 83 -17.97 -19.66 -5.05
CA ASP A 83 -17.69 -18.60 -4.09
C ASP A 83 -16.35 -17.90 -4.40
N ILE A 84 -15.32 -18.66 -4.80
CA ILE A 84 -14.03 -18.11 -5.27
C ILE A 84 -14.20 -17.28 -6.55
N GLU A 85 -14.99 -17.76 -7.51
CA GLU A 85 -15.30 -17.00 -8.73
C GLU A 85 -16.06 -15.70 -8.42
N ALA A 86 -17.00 -15.74 -7.48
CA ALA A 86 -17.73 -14.56 -7.04
C ALA A 86 -16.82 -13.55 -6.33
N LEU A 87 -15.92 -14.00 -5.46
CA LEU A 87 -14.91 -13.15 -4.82
C LEU A 87 -14.02 -12.45 -5.84
N ALA A 88 -13.66 -13.14 -6.92
CA ALA A 88 -12.88 -12.56 -8.00
C ALA A 88 -13.62 -11.41 -8.70
N GLN A 89 -14.92 -11.58 -8.94
CA GLN A 89 -15.77 -10.55 -9.56
C GLN A 89 -16.02 -9.35 -8.64
N CYS A 90 -16.06 -9.56 -7.32
CA CYS A 90 -16.24 -8.49 -6.34
C CYS A 90 -14.94 -7.73 -6.04
N SER A 91 -13.79 -8.33 -6.31
CA SER A 91 -12.50 -7.68 -6.09
C SER A 91 -12.23 -6.59 -7.13
N GLU A 92 -11.53 -5.52 -6.75
CA GLU A 92 -11.07 -4.47 -7.68
C GLU A 92 -10.05 -4.98 -8.71
N ALA A 93 -9.70 -6.27 -8.67
CA ALA A 93 -8.88 -6.93 -9.68
C ALA A 93 -9.63 -6.96 -11.02
N SER A 94 -9.32 -5.99 -11.88
CA SER A 94 -9.85 -5.90 -13.24
C SER A 94 -9.20 -6.97 -14.13
N GLY A 95 -9.74 -8.19 -14.11
CA GLY A 95 -9.19 -9.28 -14.89
C GLY A 95 -10.08 -10.50 -15.04
N GLU A 96 -9.87 -11.26 -16.11
CA GLU A 96 -10.49 -12.58 -16.26
C GLU A 96 -9.90 -13.52 -15.21
N ALA A 97 -10.74 -13.91 -14.25
CA ALA A 97 -10.40 -14.93 -13.28
C ALA A 97 -10.48 -16.32 -13.93
N LYS A 98 -9.40 -17.10 -13.83
CA LYS A 98 -9.39 -18.50 -14.29
C LYS A 98 -9.27 -19.43 -13.10
N VAL A 99 -10.24 -20.33 -12.96
CA VAL A 99 -10.25 -21.37 -11.93
C VAL A 99 -10.02 -22.74 -12.57
N GLN A 100 -9.04 -23.47 -12.06
CA GLN A 100 -8.78 -24.85 -12.44
C GLN A 100 -8.78 -25.73 -11.20
N VAL A 101 -9.63 -26.76 -11.20
CA VAL A 101 -9.77 -27.67 -10.06
C VAL A 101 -9.09 -29.00 -10.36
N THR A 102 -8.23 -29.43 -9.44
CA THR A 102 -7.61 -30.76 -9.45
C THR A 102 -8.04 -31.53 -8.21
N ALA A 103 -8.67 -32.69 -8.42
CA ALA A 103 -9.05 -33.59 -7.34
C ALA A 103 -7.84 -34.39 -6.83
N ARG A 104 -7.64 -34.43 -5.50
CA ARG A 104 -6.68 -35.34 -4.84
C ARG A 104 -7.40 -36.06 -3.69
N GLY A 105 -8.11 -37.13 -4.02
CA GLY A 105 -8.99 -37.83 -3.08
C GLY A 105 -10.15 -36.93 -2.65
N LYS A 106 -10.35 -36.78 -1.33
CA LYS A 106 -11.38 -35.89 -0.76
C LYS A 106 -10.98 -34.41 -0.72
N ARG A 107 -9.71 -34.08 -1.01
CA ARG A 107 -9.25 -32.68 -1.08
C ARG A 107 -9.31 -32.18 -2.52
N ARG A 108 -9.40 -30.86 -2.65
CA ARG A 108 -9.38 -30.14 -3.91
C ARG A 108 -8.21 -29.17 -3.89
N SER A 109 -7.42 -29.19 -4.97
CA SER A 109 -6.43 -28.17 -5.27
C SER A 109 -7.03 -27.27 -6.34
N ILE A 110 -7.27 -26.02 -5.99
CA ILE A 110 -7.91 -25.03 -6.85
C ILE A 110 -6.84 -24.02 -7.25
N ASP A 111 -6.45 -24.04 -8.52
CA ASP A 111 -5.56 -23.04 -9.08
C ASP A 111 -6.40 -21.87 -9.57
N PHE A 112 -6.18 -20.70 -8.98
CA PHE A 112 -6.90 -19.47 -9.24
C PHE A 112 -5.94 -18.44 -9.83
N SER A 113 -6.26 -17.89 -10.99
CA SER A 113 -5.39 -16.92 -11.68
C SER A 113 -6.15 -15.64 -11.97
N LEU A 114 -5.54 -14.50 -11.62
CA LEU A 114 -6.02 -13.16 -11.92
C LEU A 114 -5.05 -12.49 -12.90
N SER A 115 -5.58 -11.93 -13.98
CA SER A 115 -4.75 -11.30 -15.01
C SER A 115 -4.20 -9.94 -14.61
N SER A 116 -4.85 -9.24 -13.69
CA SER A 116 -4.41 -7.92 -13.20
C SER A 116 -4.93 -7.66 -11.80
N VAL A 117 -4.02 -7.47 -10.86
CA VAL A 117 -4.28 -7.03 -9.49
C VAL A 117 -3.71 -5.61 -9.35
N PRO A 118 -4.50 -4.62 -8.92
CA PRO A 118 -4.13 -3.20 -9.01
C PRO A 118 -3.07 -2.78 -8.00
N ASP A 119 -3.09 -3.35 -6.79
CA ASP A 119 -2.16 -3.00 -5.71
C ASP A 119 -1.98 -4.15 -4.71
N ALA A 120 -1.03 -3.97 -3.79
CA ALA A 120 -0.74 -4.95 -2.75
C ALA A 120 -1.91 -5.15 -1.78
N ARG A 121 -2.67 -4.08 -1.48
CA ARG A 121 -3.82 -4.12 -0.57
C ARG A 121 -4.93 -5.01 -1.10
N ALA A 122 -5.27 -4.91 -2.39
CA ALA A 122 -6.25 -5.77 -3.04
C ALA A 122 -5.82 -7.24 -2.99
N LEU A 123 -4.52 -7.52 -3.17
CA LEU A 123 -3.99 -8.89 -3.06
C LEU A 123 -4.09 -9.44 -1.64
N SER A 124 -3.69 -8.64 -0.64
CA SER A 124 -3.77 -9.00 0.78
C SER A 124 -5.22 -9.26 1.20
N ALA A 125 -6.13 -8.33 0.88
CA ALA A 125 -7.55 -8.46 1.18
C ALA A 125 -8.18 -9.71 0.55
N LEU A 126 -7.84 -10.02 -0.71
CA LEU A 126 -8.28 -11.23 -1.39
C LEU A 126 -7.75 -12.50 -0.69
N ARG A 127 -6.46 -12.52 -0.33
CA ARG A 127 -5.84 -13.65 0.35
C ARG A 127 -6.48 -13.90 1.72
N ASP A 128 -6.79 -12.85 2.45
CA ASP A 128 -7.41 -12.94 3.78
C ASP A 128 -8.87 -13.37 3.68
N ALA A 129 -9.62 -12.87 2.69
CA ALA A 129 -10.98 -13.33 2.40
C ALA A 129 -11.01 -14.84 2.08
N LEU A 130 -10.05 -15.33 1.29
CA LEU A 130 -9.93 -16.76 0.99
C LEU A 130 -9.55 -17.61 2.22
N LYS A 131 -8.71 -17.08 3.11
CA LYS A 131 -8.31 -17.77 4.35
C LYS A 131 -9.40 -17.78 5.42
N ALA A 132 -10.31 -16.81 5.38
CA ALA A 132 -11.43 -16.74 6.31
C ALA A 132 -12.46 -17.86 6.07
N ASP A 133 -12.45 -18.50 4.90
CA ASP A 133 -13.32 -19.64 4.59
C ASP A 133 -12.83 -20.92 5.30
N GLU A 134 -13.67 -21.50 6.15
CA GLU A 134 -13.36 -22.71 6.91
C GLU A 134 -13.07 -23.95 6.04
N ARG A 135 -13.52 -23.93 4.78
CA ARG A 135 -13.26 -24.99 3.79
C ARG A 135 -11.84 -24.90 3.22
N VAL A 136 -11.15 -23.79 3.41
CA VAL A 136 -9.79 -23.55 2.91
C VAL A 136 -8.78 -23.93 3.97
N GLN A 137 -7.88 -24.85 3.62
CA GLN A 137 -6.79 -25.26 4.50
C GLN A 137 -5.57 -24.36 4.32
N MET A 138 -5.21 -24.05 3.07
CA MET A 138 -4.02 -23.26 2.73
C MET A 138 -4.23 -22.46 1.45
N VAL A 139 -3.58 -21.30 1.36
CA VAL A 139 -3.50 -20.45 0.16
C VAL A 139 -2.03 -20.14 -0.09
N PHE A 140 -1.53 -20.50 -1.27
CA PHE A 140 -0.16 -20.27 -1.75
C PHE A 140 -0.14 -19.21 -2.84
#